data_AF-A0A1M7TXI9-F1
#
_entry.id   AF-A0A1M7TXI9-F1
#
_cell.length_a   1.000
_cell.length_b   1.000
_cell.length_c   1.000
_cell.angle_alpha   90.00
_cell.angle_beta   90.00
_cell.angle_gamma   90.00
#
_symmetry.space_group_name_H-M   'P 1'
#
loop_
_entity.id
_entity.type
_entity.pdbx_description
1 polymer ?
#
loop_
_entity_poly.entity_id
_entity_poly.type
_entity_poly.pdbx_seq_one_letter_code
_entity_poly.pdbx_strand_id
1 'polypeptide(L)'
;MARTLLVSSRKPGAYPSLADALEVAEPGATISIEPGEYRENVSVTGGSLTLVGLGEPGEVTIDATGTGRPVVSGRDATVTLRGLSLRSADGPAVHASGGVLELADCTLAAGYGAAITATDGAELRAGSCQITAGQYGIVCSDATGVIEACEISDMMDDGIIVRLGADPTIRNTTVTGAGYRGVYVYQSGRPTLDGCEIARAGDVGIAVAYDSHPTVRSCRIHHTGGVGIQVGSGCGGVIEDCRFESTASPDILLEPGANPTISATRQTPLTGADADDGAQVEVEKLLAQLDAMVGLAAVKSEVRSLIDEMQVNTWRREAGLAVGAVSHHLIFTGAPGTGKTTVARLYGQLLKSLGVLPDGKFKEVSRRDLVGQYIGHTAEKTAAVIEEATGGVLFIDEAYTLSRSSGGGADFGQEAIDMLVKLMEDRRDSLAVIVAGYTAEMSDFLDANSGLASRFAKTLEFENYSPAELTLIAGRIAAADDYLLAPGLEDGLFEWFAGIDRTANFGNAREARKLLEGMRKAQSGRLRRLGRVPTRDDLRTLTLDDLLAATGS
;
A
#
# COMPACT_ATOMS: atom_id res chain seq x y z
N MET A 1 -16.89 -0.40 -49.89
CA MET A 1 -15.64 -1.10 -49.52
C MET A 1 -14.94 -0.20 -48.53
N ALA A 2 -14.57 -0.70 -47.35
CA ALA A 2 -13.81 0.09 -46.38
C ALA A 2 -12.54 0.60 -47.04
N ARG A 3 -12.32 1.92 -47.03
CA ARG A 3 -11.16 2.54 -47.66
C ARG A 3 -9.95 2.26 -46.77
N THR A 4 -8.96 1.56 -47.32
CA THR A 4 -7.68 1.35 -46.65
C THR A 4 -6.79 2.57 -46.85
N LEU A 5 -6.35 3.18 -45.76
CA LEU A 5 -5.39 4.28 -45.76
C LEU A 5 -4.02 3.74 -45.33
N LEU A 6 -2.95 4.16 -45.99
CA LEU A 6 -1.59 3.75 -45.67
C LEU A 6 -0.87 4.90 -44.98
N VAL A 7 -0.34 4.66 -43.78
CA VAL A 7 0.50 5.61 -43.03
C VAL A 7 1.95 5.14 -43.10
N SER A 8 2.84 6.04 -43.51
CA SER A 8 4.28 5.79 -43.58
C SER A 8 5.05 7.10 -43.61
N SER A 9 6.07 7.22 -42.76
CA SER A 9 6.98 8.38 -42.74
C SER A 9 8.00 8.39 -43.90
N ARG A 10 8.13 7.27 -44.64
CA ARG A 10 9.20 7.08 -45.64
C ARG A 10 8.69 6.93 -47.08
N LYS A 11 7.41 6.60 -47.26
CA LYS A 11 6.86 6.20 -48.56
C LYS A 11 6.12 7.34 -49.25
N PRO A 12 6.56 7.78 -50.45
CA PRO A 12 5.82 8.77 -51.23
C PRO A 12 4.40 8.27 -51.57
N GLY A 13 3.39 9.09 -51.30
CA GLY A 13 1.98 8.77 -51.55
C GLY A 13 1.23 8.10 -50.40
N ALA A 14 1.92 7.79 -49.29
CA ALA A 14 1.28 7.44 -48.01
C ALA A 14 1.01 8.72 -47.19
N TYR A 15 0.11 8.61 -46.21
CA TYR A 15 -0.10 9.67 -45.21
C TYR A 15 1.13 9.73 -44.28
N PRO A 16 1.71 10.91 -44.04
CA PRO A 16 2.96 11.02 -43.27
C PRO A 16 2.74 10.90 -41.76
N SER A 17 1.52 11.09 -41.27
CA SER A 17 1.13 10.96 -39.85
C SER A 17 -0.20 10.22 -39.69
N LEU A 18 -0.48 9.74 -38.47
CA LEU A 18 -1.78 9.15 -38.14
C LEU A 18 -2.89 10.20 -38.17
N ALA A 19 -2.61 11.42 -37.69
CA ALA A 19 -3.53 12.54 -37.73
C ALA A 19 -4.02 12.85 -39.16
N ASP A 20 -3.10 12.90 -40.15
CA ASP A 20 -3.47 13.17 -41.55
C ASP A 20 -4.39 12.09 -42.12
N ALA A 21 -4.15 10.82 -41.75
CA ALA A 21 -5.00 9.72 -42.18
C ALA A 21 -6.38 9.76 -41.49
N LEU A 22 -6.43 10.15 -40.22
CA LEU A 22 -7.67 10.27 -39.45
C LEU A 22 -8.56 11.41 -39.94
N GLU A 23 -7.99 12.53 -40.41
CA GLU A 23 -8.77 13.66 -40.95
C GLU A 23 -9.64 13.27 -42.16
N VAL A 24 -9.19 12.28 -42.93
CA VAL A 24 -9.88 11.80 -44.15
C VAL A 24 -10.53 10.42 -43.96
N ALA A 25 -10.41 9.84 -42.77
CA ALA A 25 -10.95 8.53 -42.47
C ALA A 25 -12.49 8.61 -42.34
N GLU A 26 -13.19 7.86 -43.18
CA GLU A 26 -14.62 7.63 -43.02
C GLU A 26 -14.88 6.59 -41.92
N PRO A 27 -16.06 6.59 -41.27
CA PRO A 27 -16.43 5.53 -40.34
C PRO A 27 -16.29 4.14 -40.98
N GLY A 28 -15.54 3.25 -40.32
CA GLY A 28 -15.17 1.93 -40.81
C GLY A 28 -13.88 1.87 -41.62
N ALA A 29 -13.10 2.96 -41.68
CA ALA A 29 -11.80 2.96 -42.34
C ALA A 29 -10.81 2.00 -41.65
N THR A 30 -9.93 1.42 -42.48
CA THR A 30 -8.78 0.65 -42.00
C THR A 30 -7.52 1.43 -42.31
N ILE A 31 -6.76 1.76 -41.28
CA ILE A 31 -5.47 2.44 -41.40
C ILE A 31 -4.37 1.40 -41.18
N SER A 32 -3.60 1.17 -42.23
CA SER A 32 -2.43 0.29 -42.19
C SER A 32 -1.17 1.13 -42.00
N ILE A 33 -0.34 0.76 -41.03
CA ILE A 33 0.77 1.58 -40.54
C ILE A 33 2.08 0.83 -40.79
N GLU A 34 2.98 1.40 -41.60
CA GLU A 34 4.31 0.81 -41.83
C GLU A 34 5.23 0.94 -40.60
N PRO A 35 6.29 0.12 -40.49
CA PRO A 35 7.22 0.15 -39.36
C PRO A 35 7.78 1.54 -39.08
N GLY A 36 7.76 1.94 -37.81
CA GLY A 36 8.15 3.28 -37.39
C GLY A 36 7.63 3.65 -36.00
N GLU A 37 8.13 4.78 -35.50
CA GLU A 37 7.67 5.41 -34.27
C GLU A 37 6.81 6.63 -34.62
N TYR A 38 5.57 6.64 -34.16
CA TYR A 38 4.56 7.65 -34.42
C TYR A 38 4.18 8.33 -33.10
N ARG A 39 4.56 9.59 -32.93
CA ARG A 39 4.36 10.34 -31.67
C ARG A 39 3.05 11.12 -31.66
N GLU A 40 1.95 10.40 -31.52
CA GLU A 40 0.61 10.94 -31.72
C GLU A 40 -0.43 10.24 -30.82
N ASN A 41 -1.59 10.88 -30.62
CA ASN A 41 -2.74 10.30 -29.95
C ASN A 41 -3.88 10.07 -30.95
N VAL A 42 -4.58 8.96 -30.86
CA VAL A 42 -5.75 8.64 -31.67
C VAL A 42 -7.01 8.76 -30.81
N SER A 43 -7.99 9.53 -31.27
CA SER A 43 -9.27 9.73 -30.59
C SER A 43 -10.41 9.46 -31.57
N VAL A 44 -11.28 8.53 -31.24
CA VAL A 44 -12.43 8.14 -32.06
C VAL A 44 -13.71 8.38 -31.27
N THR A 45 -14.67 9.08 -31.86
CA THR A 45 -15.99 9.30 -31.25
C THR A 45 -17.08 8.87 -32.22
N GLY A 46 -17.83 7.84 -31.84
CA GLY A 46 -18.79 7.20 -32.74
C GLY A 46 -18.15 6.44 -33.92
N GLY A 47 -18.94 5.61 -34.58
CA GLY A 47 -18.50 4.88 -35.78
C GLY A 47 -17.51 3.76 -35.46
N SER A 48 -16.70 3.39 -36.46
CA SER A 48 -15.68 2.34 -36.31
C SER A 48 -14.35 2.73 -36.93
N LEU A 49 -13.25 2.23 -36.39
CA LEU A 49 -11.90 2.45 -36.88
C LEU A 49 -11.06 1.20 -36.67
N THR A 50 -10.28 0.81 -37.66
CA THR A 50 -9.32 -0.29 -37.54
C THR A 50 -7.90 0.22 -37.79
N LEU A 51 -6.99 0.03 -36.84
CA LEU A 51 -5.56 0.30 -36.98
C LEU A 51 -4.78 -1.02 -37.05
N VAL A 52 -3.94 -1.18 -38.07
CA VAL A 52 -3.16 -2.41 -38.30
C VAL A 52 -1.69 -2.07 -38.51
N GLY A 53 -0.82 -2.61 -37.66
CA GLY A 53 0.62 -2.55 -37.86
C GLY A 53 1.05 -3.50 -38.98
N LEU A 54 1.77 -2.99 -39.97
CA LEU A 54 2.37 -3.76 -41.06
C LEU A 54 3.82 -4.08 -40.69
N GLY A 55 4.06 -5.16 -39.96
CA GLY A 55 5.42 -5.53 -39.55
C GLY A 55 5.44 -6.67 -38.54
N GLU A 56 6.63 -6.97 -38.02
CA GLU A 56 6.77 -7.86 -36.87
C GLU A 56 6.29 -7.17 -35.57
N PRO A 57 5.87 -7.94 -34.54
CA PRO A 57 5.48 -7.37 -33.25
C PRO A 57 6.59 -6.46 -32.69
N GLY A 58 6.24 -5.22 -32.34
CA GLY A 58 7.20 -4.22 -31.85
C GLY A 58 7.68 -3.19 -32.88
N GLU A 59 7.54 -3.48 -34.18
CA GLU A 59 8.08 -2.60 -35.24
C GLU A 59 7.25 -1.34 -35.48
N VAL A 60 5.96 -1.37 -35.15
CA VAL A 60 5.05 -0.24 -35.27
C VAL A 60 4.72 0.26 -33.86
N THR A 61 5.32 1.38 -33.47
CA THR A 61 5.12 2.00 -32.15
C THR A 61 4.33 3.28 -32.28
N ILE A 62 3.22 3.38 -31.55
CA ILE A 62 2.49 4.63 -31.32
C ILE A 62 2.81 5.10 -29.90
N ASP A 63 3.45 6.25 -29.79
CA ASP A 63 3.98 6.79 -28.54
C ASP A 63 3.27 8.09 -28.17
N ALA A 64 2.59 8.09 -27.03
CA ALA A 64 1.91 9.25 -26.46
C ALA A 64 2.58 9.76 -25.17
N THR A 65 3.83 9.39 -24.91
CA THR A 65 4.58 9.84 -23.73
C THR A 65 4.67 11.38 -23.68
N GLY A 66 4.46 11.95 -22.49
CA GLY A 66 4.48 13.41 -22.27
C GLY A 66 3.20 14.16 -22.69
N THR A 67 2.17 13.49 -23.23
CA THR A 67 0.92 14.13 -23.64
C THR A 67 -0.16 14.18 -22.54
N GLY A 68 -0.01 13.37 -21.50
CA GLY A 68 -1.02 13.19 -20.44
C GLY A 68 -2.35 12.57 -20.92
N ARG A 69 -2.42 12.10 -22.18
CA ARG A 69 -3.62 11.54 -22.81
C ARG A 69 -3.39 10.08 -23.23
N PRO A 70 -4.47 9.30 -23.45
CA PRO A 70 -4.33 7.94 -23.95
C PRO A 70 -3.73 7.88 -25.35
N VAL A 71 -3.01 6.79 -25.66
CA VAL A 71 -2.48 6.56 -27.02
C VAL A 71 -3.65 6.39 -27.98
N VAL A 72 -4.62 5.56 -27.59
CA VAL A 72 -5.88 5.36 -28.33
C VAL A 72 -7.04 5.54 -27.38
N SER A 73 -7.99 6.40 -27.75
CA SER A 73 -9.26 6.58 -27.03
C SER A 73 -10.46 6.37 -27.96
N GLY A 74 -11.43 5.59 -27.49
CA GLY A 74 -12.69 5.34 -28.17
C GLY A 74 -13.87 5.75 -27.28
N ARG A 75 -14.75 6.61 -27.79
CA ARG A 75 -16.01 6.98 -27.13
C ARG A 75 -17.19 6.56 -28.00
N ASP A 76 -18.04 5.68 -27.50
CA ASP A 76 -19.21 5.14 -28.21
C ASP A 76 -18.86 4.61 -29.62
N ALA A 77 -17.65 4.06 -29.77
CA ALA A 77 -17.05 3.68 -31.05
C ALA A 77 -16.57 2.23 -31.03
N THR A 78 -16.46 1.61 -32.22
CA THR A 78 -15.80 0.32 -32.40
C THR A 78 -14.35 0.54 -32.85
N VAL A 79 -13.38 0.31 -31.98
CA VAL A 79 -11.96 0.49 -32.29
C VAL A 79 -11.26 -0.86 -32.30
N THR A 80 -10.65 -1.21 -33.42
CA THR A 80 -9.89 -2.46 -33.58
C THR A 80 -8.40 -2.13 -33.76
N LEU A 81 -7.54 -2.69 -32.91
CA LEU A 81 -6.10 -2.51 -32.90
C LEU A 81 -5.43 -3.87 -33.13
N ARG A 82 -4.51 -3.97 -34.11
CA ARG A 82 -3.82 -5.22 -34.41
C ARG A 82 -2.33 -5.03 -34.67
N GLY A 83 -1.48 -5.80 -34.00
CA GLY A 83 -0.03 -5.80 -34.28
C GLY A 83 0.67 -4.48 -33.95
N LEU A 84 0.22 -3.78 -32.91
CA LEU A 84 0.72 -2.45 -32.54
C LEU A 84 1.42 -2.46 -31.18
N SER A 85 2.47 -1.67 -31.06
CA SER A 85 3.08 -1.30 -29.77
C SER A 85 2.60 0.07 -29.33
N LEU A 86 1.99 0.15 -28.15
CA LEU A 86 1.38 1.37 -27.62
C LEU A 86 2.12 1.79 -26.34
N ARG A 87 2.65 3.01 -26.32
CA ARG A 87 3.41 3.53 -25.17
C ARG A 87 2.79 4.81 -24.63
N SER A 88 2.46 4.84 -23.34
CA SER A 88 2.03 6.04 -22.62
C SER A 88 2.87 6.28 -21.37
N ALA A 89 2.88 7.54 -20.90
CA ALA A 89 3.52 7.92 -19.64
C ALA A 89 2.48 8.04 -18.51
N ASP A 90 1.70 9.12 -18.50
CA ASP A 90 0.85 9.45 -17.34
C ASP A 90 -0.59 8.93 -17.45
N GLY A 91 -1.07 8.74 -18.69
CA GLY A 91 -2.43 8.27 -19.00
C GLY A 91 -2.47 6.80 -19.42
N PRO A 92 -3.67 6.21 -19.54
CA PRO A 92 -3.78 4.82 -19.95
C PRO A 92 -3.31 4.61 -21.39
N ALA A 93 -2.74 3.47 -21.75
CA ALA A 93 -2.31 3.27 -23.14
C ALA A 93 -3.53 3.22 -24.08
N VAL A 94 -4.57 2.49 -23.69
CA VAL A 94 -5.85 2.44 -24.42
C VAL A 94 -7.02 2.67 -23.49
N HIS A 95 -7.96 3.52 -23.92
CA HIS A 95 -9.16 3.84 -23.17
C HIS A 95 -10.42 3.70 -24.03
N ALA A 96 -11.42 2.95 -23.54
CA ALA A 96 -12.74 2.86 -24.14
C ALA A 96 -13.82 3.30 -23.14
N SER A 97 -14.71 4.18 -23.59
CA SER A 97 -15.92 4.61 -22.88
C SER A 97 -17.11 4.33 -23.80
N GLY A 98 -17.92 3.32 -23.46
CA GLY A 98 -18.91 2.74 -24.37
C GLY A 98 -18.31 2.09 -25.62
N GLY A 99 -19.16 1.53 -26.47
CA GLY A 99 -18.73 0.90 -27.74
C GLY A 99 -17.97 -0.42 -27.55
N VAL A 100 -17.10 -0.75 -28.52
CA VAL A 100 -16.35 -2.01 -28.56
C VAL A 100 -14.87 -1.72 -28.79
N LEU A 101 -14.00 -2.28 -27.96
CA LEU A 101 -12.56 -2.19 -28.12
C LEU A 101 -11.99 -3.58 -28.38
N GLU A 102 -11.42 -3.79 -29.56
CA GLU A 102 -10.78 -5.04 -29.95
C GLU A 102 -9.26 -4.85 -30.05
N LEU A 103 -8.48 -5.61 -29.29
CA LEU A 103 -7.03 -5.68 -29.40
C LEU A 103 -6.61 -7.11 -29.73
N ALA A 104 -5.74 -7.26 -30.73
CA ALA A 104 -5.10 -8.53 -31.05
C ALA A 104 -3.61 -8.35 -31.31
N ASP A 105 -2.77 -9.17 -30.70
CA ASP A 105 -1.33 -9.20 -30.92
C ASP A 105 -0.67 -7.83 -30.66
N CYS A 106 -1.11 -7.14 -29.61
CA CYS A 106 -0.63 -5.81 -29.24
C CYS A 106 0.32 -5.88 -28.02
N THR A 107 1.32 -5.00 -28.00
CA THR A 107 2.19 -4.77 -26.83
C THR A 107 1.86 -3.42 -26.24
N LEU A 108 1.57 -3.35 -24.94
CA LEU A 108 1.19 -2.11 -24.26
C LEU A 108 2.12 -1.85 -23.09
N ALA A 109 2.60 -0.60 -22.99
CA ALA A 109 3.33 -0.10 -21.84
C ALA A 109 2.80 1.27 -21.42
N ALA A 110 2.57 1.46 -20.13
CA ALA A 110 1.95 2.68 -19.60
C ALA A 110 2.63 3.08 -18.29
N GLY A 111 3.24 4.25 -18.16
CA GLY A 111 3.98 4.63 -16.94
C GLY A 111 3.15 4.61 -15.63
N TYR A 112 2.38 5.67 -15.36
CA TYR A 112 1.53 5.81 -14.17
C TYR A 112 0.06 5.46 -14.43
N GLY A 113 -0.34 5.25 -15.69
CA GLY A 113 -1.71 4.88 -16.06
C GLY A 113 -1.96 3.37 -16.06
N ALA A 114 -3.21 2.98 -16.34
CA ALA A 114 -3.56 1.60 -16.66
C ALA A 114 -3.22 1.28 -18.13
N ALA A 115 -2.73 0.09 -18.48
CA ALA A 115 -2.48 -0.20 -19.89
C ALA A 115 -3.77 -0.23 -20.71
N ILE A 116 -4.83 -0.85 -20.21
CA ILE A 116 -6.15 -0.87 -20.84
C ILE A 116 -7.21 -0.46 -19.83
N THR A 117 -8.06 0.50 -20.21
CA THR A 117 -9.22 0.90 -19.42
C THR A 117 -10.50 0.80 -20.25
N ALA A 118 -11.48 0.03 -19.78
CA ALA A 118 -12.83 -0.06 -20.34
C ALA A 118 -13.86 0.46 -19.32
N THR A 119 -14.69 1.40 -19.75
CA THR A 119 -15.64 2.17 -18.93
C THR A 119 -17.00 2.35 -19.61
N ASP A 120 -18.02 2.73 -18.85
CA ASP A 120 -19.33 3.21 -19.36
C ASP A 120 -20.02 2.22 -20.33
N GLY A 121 -20.07 0.94 -19.98
CA GLY A 121 -20.71 -0.11 -20.78
C GLY A 121 -19.89 -0.60 -21.98
N ALA A 122 -18.60 -0.26 -22.06
CA ALA A 122 -17.73 -0.74 -23.14
C ALA A 122 -17.59 -2.27 -23.14
N GLU A 123 -17.52 -2.87 -24.33
CA GLU A 123 -17.15 -4.27 -24.54
C GLU A 123 -15.65 -4.37 -24.90
N LEU A 124 -14.85 -4.97 -24.02
CA LEU A 124 -13.41 -5.18 -24.22
C LEU A 124 -13.14 -6.59 -24.77
N ARG A 125 -12.49 -6.68 -25.92
CA ARG A 125 -12.00 -7.93 -26.53
C ARG A 125 -10.49 -7.86 -26.68
N ALA A 126 -9.74 -8.40 -25.73
CA ALA A 126 -8.28 -8.42 -25.78
C ALA A 126 -7.80 -9.86 -26.00
N GLY A 127 -7.02 -10.08 -27.07
CA GLY A 127 -6.48 -11.38 -27.45
C GLY A 127 -4.97 -11.31 -27.66
N SER A 128 -4.21 -12.25 -27.08
CA SER A 128 -2.76 -12.38 -27.33
C SER A 128 -1.96 -11.09 -27.10
N CYS A 129 -2.37 -10.28 -26.12
CA CYS A 129 -1.72 -9.00 -25.82
C CYS A 129 -0.68 -9.15 -24.70
N GLN A 130 0.44 -8.44 -24.84
CA GLN A 130 1.48 -8.33 -23.82
C GLN A 130 1.40 -6.95 -23.16
N ILE A 131 1.26 -6.93 -21.84
CA ILE A 131 1.08 -5.71 -21.06
C ILE A 131 2.19 -5.66 -20.01
N THR A 132 3.05 -4.65 -20.10
CA THR A 132 4.24 -4.53 -19.26
C THR A 132 4.39 -3.12 -18.70
N ALA A 133 4.97 -2.98 -17.52
CA ALA A 133 5.40 -1.72 -16.94
C ALA A 133 4.30 -0.64 -16.87
N GLY A 134 3.43 -0.76 -15.86
CA GLY A 134 2.47 0.29 -15.49
C GLY A 134 1.87 0.19 -14.10
N GLN A 135 1.08 1.20 -13.71
CA GLN A 135 0.42 1.18 -12.39
C GLN A 135 -0.60 0.05 -12.31
N TYR A 136 -1.41 -0.09 -13.35
CA TYR A 136 -2.41 -1.15 -13.48
C TYR A 136 -2.34 -1.82 -14.86
N GLY A 137 -2.61 -3.11 -14.94
CA GLY A 137 -2.64 -3.81 -16.24
C GLY A 137 -3.93 -3.51 -17.00
N ILE A 138 -5.03 -4.15 -16.58
CA ILE A 138 -6.35 -3.97 -17.20
C ILE A 138 -7.36 -3.51 -16.16
N VAL A 139 -8.14 -2.46 -16.47
CA VAL A 139 -9.19 -1.93 -15.61
C VAL A 139 -10.54 -1.98 -16.34
N CYS A 140 -11.45 -2.83 -15.87
CA CYS A 140 -12.83 -2.92 -16.34
C CYS A 140 -13.76 -2.29 -15.31
N SER A 141 -14.45 -1.21 -15.69
CA SER A 141 -15.38 -0.47 -14.83
C SER A 141 -16.74 -0.36 -15.51
N ASP A 142 -17.77 -1.04 -15.01
CA ASP A 142 -19.06 -1.15 -15.73
C ASP A 142 -18.86 -1.60 -17.19
N ALA A 143 -18.04 -2.63 -17.40
CA ALA A 143 -17.61 -3.08 -18.71
C ALA A 143 -17.73 -4.61 -18.82
N THR A 144 -17.95 -5.08 -20.05
CA THR A 144 -18.11 -6.51 -20.37
C THR A 144 -17.03 -6.95 -21.36
N GLY A 145 -16.99 -8.23 -21.71
CA GLY A 145 -16.18 -8.72 -22.83
C GLY A 145 -15.28 -9.90 -22.49
N VAL A 146 -14.25 -10.12 -23.32
CA VAL A 146 -13.37 -11.29 -23.26
C VAL A 146 -11.90 -10.87 -23.28
N ILE A 147 -11.14 -11.34 -22.30
CA ILE A 147 -9.68 -11.18 -22.20
C ILE A 147 -9.07 -12.58 -22.29
N GLU A 148 -8.41 -12.90 -23.40
CA GLU A 148 -7.93 -14.25 -23.70
C GLU A 148 -6.46 -14.28 -24.10
N ALA A 149 -5.71 -15.23 -23.54
CA ALA A 149 -4.31 -15.46 -23.89
C ALA A 149 -3.42 -14.21 -23.72
N CYS A 150 -3.76 -13.34 -22.77
CA CYS A 150 -2.95 -12.16 -22.48
C CYS A 150 -1.86 -12.47 -21.44
N GLU A 151 -0.76 -11.72 -21.51
CA GLU A 151 0.31 -11.76 -20.53
C GLU A 151 0.45 -10.37 -19.91
N ILE A 152 0.26 -10.28 -18.59
CA ILE A 152 0.35 -9.04 -17.81
C ILE A 152 1.50 -9.22 -16.84
N SER A 153 2.56 -8.43 -16.99
CA SER A 153 3.76 -8.55 -16.16
C SER A 153 4.27 -7.22 -15.61
N ASP A 154 4.89 -7.29 -14.43
CA ASP A 154 5.69 -6.19 -13.85
C ASP A 154 4.86 -4.90 -13.63
N MET A 155 3.71 -5.07 -12.96
CA MET A 155 2.81 -3.97 -12.58
C MET A 155 3.20 -3.41 -11.21
N MET A 156 3.14 -2.08 -11.04
CA MET A 156 3.46 -1.45 -9.75
C MET A 156 2.41 -1.76 -8.67
N ASP A 157 1.11 -1.75 -9.02
CA ASP A 157 0.03 -2.07 -8.08
C ASP A 157 -0.69 -3.37 -8.48
N ASP A 158 -1.82 -3.26 -9.19
CA ASP A 158 -2.71 -4.40 -9.47
C ASP A 158 -2.63 -4.86 -10.94
N GLY A 159 -2.65 -6.17 -11.17
CA GLY A 159 -2.64 -6.75 -12.52
C GLY A 159 -3.95 -6.48 -13.28
N ILE A 160 -5.06 -7.02 -12.78
CA ILE A 160 -6.39 -6.81 -13.35
C ILE A 160 -7.34 -6.27 -12.29
N ILE A 161 -8.09 -5.24 -12.64
CA ILE A 161 -9.10 -4.63 -11.80
C ILE A 161 -10.47 -4.78 -12.46
N VAL A 162 -11.44 -5.33 -11.73
CA VAL A 162 -12.84 -5.44 -12.16
C VAL A 162 -13.73 -4.74 -11.15
N ARG A 163 -14.46 -3.70 -11.60
CA ARG A 163 -15.26 -2.85 -10.72
C ARG A 163 -16.57 -2.35 -11.30
N LEU A 164 -17.38 -1.76 -10.42
CA LEU A 164 -18.64 -1.09 -10.77
C LEU A 164 -19.60 -2.00 -11.56
N GLY A 165 -19.78 -3.24 -11.12
CA GLY A 165 -20.68 -4.18 -11.81
C GLY A 165 -20.11 -4.87 -13.05
N ALA A 166 -18.86 -4.59 -13.44
CA ALA A 166 -18.21 -5.23 -14.58
C ALA A 166 -18.17 -6.76 -14.46
N ASP A 167 -18.38 -7.47 -15.57
CA ASP A 167 -18.48 -8.93 -15.66
C ASP A 167 -17.67 -9.56 -16.82
N PRO A 168 -16.40 -9.15 -17.06
CA PRO A 168 -15.61 -9.70 -18.14
C PRO A 168 -15.29 -11.19 -17.92
N THR A 169 -15.11 -11.90 -19.03
CA THR A 169 -14.61 -13.27 -19.06
C THR A 169 -13.11 -13.28 -19.37
N ILE A 170 -12.30 -13.80 -18.46
CA ILE A 170 -10.84 -13.84 -18.53
C ILE A 170 -10.42 -15.30 -18.66
N ARG A 171 -9.73 -15.66 -19.75
CA ARG A 171 -9.36 -17.04 -20.05
C ARG A 171 -7.90 -17.19 -20.45
N ASN A 172 -7.24 -18.25 -19.98
CA ASN A 172 -5.87 -18.59 -20.38
C ASN A 172 -4.89 -17.40 -20.28
N THR A 173 -5.13 -16.49 -19.34
CA THR A 173 -4.38 -15.24 -19.18
C THR A 173 -3.46 -15.38 -17.98
N THR A 174 -2.23 -14.89 -18.13
CA THR A 174 -1.19 -14.92 -17.10
C THR A 174 -0.99 -13.53 -16.51
N VAL A 175 -1.04 -13.43 -15.19
CA VAL A 175 -0.72 -12.22 -14.43
C VAL A 175 0.46 -12.54 -13.52
N THR A 176 1.59 -11.85 -13.69
CA THR A 176 2.82 -12.15 -12.95
C THR A 176 3.57 -10.89 -12.50
N GLY A 177 4.06 -10.85 -11.26
CA GLY A 177 4.84 -9.71 -10.78
C GLY A 177 3.99 -8.45 -10.60
N ALA A 178 2.82 -8.57 -9.98
CA ALA A 178 2.02 -7.43 -9.56
C ALA A 178 2.49 -6.98 -8.16
N GLY A 179 2.85 -5.71 -7.99
CA GLY A 179 3.38 -5.19 -6.73
C GLY A 179 2.39 -5.21 -5.56
N TYR A 180 1.09 -5.30 -5.83
CA TYR A 180 0.05 -5.49 -4.83
C TYR A 180 -0.81 -6.73 -5.10
N ARG A 181 -1.87 -6.66 -5.91
CA ARG A 181 -2.77 -7.82 -6.14
C ARG A 181 -2.71 -8.29 -7.58
N GLY A 182 -2.81 -9.60 -7.79
CA GLY A 182 -2.91 -10.16 -9.14
C GLY A 182 -4.21 -9.73 -9.81
N VAL A 183 -5.33 -10.05 -9.16
CA VAL A 183 -6.68 -9.64 -9.61
C VAL A 183 -7.45 -9.04 -8.46
N TYR A 184 -8.01 -7.85 -8.66
CA TYR A 184 -8.85 -7.16 -7.69
C TYR A 184 -10.27 -6.99 -8.21
N VAL A 185 -11.22 -7.68 -7.57
CA VAL A 185 -12.65 -7.61 -7.86
C VAL A 185 -13.33 -6.81 -6.75
N TYR A 186 -13.87 -5.64 -7.07
CA TYR A 186 -14.49 -4.79 -6.06
C TYR A 186 -15.68 -3.99 -6.60
N GLN A 187 -16.52 -3.43 -5.73
CA GLN A 187 -17.72 -2.67 -6.13
C GLN A 187 -18.63 -3.46 -7.06
N SER A 188 -19.12 -4.61 -6.58
CA SER A 188 -20.07 -5.47 -7.27
C SER A 188 -19.58 -6.12 -8.57
N GLY A 189 -18.26 -6.30 -8.73
CA GLY A 189 -17.69 -7.00 -9.90
C GLY A 189 -18.07 -8.49 -9.94
N ARG A 190 -18.26 -9.02 -11.15
CA ARG A 190 -18.68 -10.41 -11.41
C ARG A 190 -17.88 -11.07 -12.54
N PRO A 191 -16.53 -11.00 -12.54
CA PRO A 191 -15.76 -11.61 -13.62
C PRO A 191 -15.79 -13.13 -13.56
N THR A 192 -15.58 -13.76 -14.71
CA THR A 192 -15.28 -15.20 -14.81
C THR A 192 -13.82 -15.38 -15.16
N LEU A 193 -13.05 -16.05 -14.31
CA LEU A 193 -11.66 -16.43 -14.54
C LEU A 193 -11.61 -17.94 -14.80
N ASP A 194 -11.05 -18.35 -15.94
CA ASP A 194 -10.98 -19.76 -16.34
C ASP A 194 -9.62 -20.10 -16.95
N GLY A 195 -8.88 -21.01 -16.31
CA GLY A 195 -7.56 -21.43 -16.77
C GLY A 195 -6.50 -20.33 -16.70
N CYS A 196 -6.66 -19.35 -15.79
CA CYS A 196 -5.69 -18.27 -15.60
C CYS A 196 -4.54 -18.69 -14.67
N GLU A 197 -3.37 -18.10 -14.87
CA GLU A 197 -2.22 -18.23 -13.97
C GLU A 197 -1.97 -16.88 -13.29
N ILE A 198 -2.02 -16.87 -11.96
CA ILE A 198 -1.73 -15.70 -11.14
C ILE A 198 -0.49 -16.03 -10.30
N ALA A 199 0.60 -15.34 -10.59
CA ALA A 199 1.90 -15.62 -10.01
C ALA A 199 2.54 -14.36 -9.42
N ARG A 200 3.38 -14.50 -8.39
CA ARG A 200 4.25 -13.40 -7.90
C ARG A 200 3.47 -12.10 -7.61
N ALA A 201 2.31 -12.21 -6.96
CA ALA A 201 1.58 -11.05 -6.47
C ALA A 201 2.15 -10.62 -5.12
N GLY A 202 2.36 -9.32 -4.88
CA GLY A 202 3.00 -8.80 -3.66
C GLY A 202 2.17 -8.95 -2.38
N ASP A 203 0.85 -9.08 -2.50
CA ASP A 203 -0.08 -9.31 -1.39
C ASP A 203 -1.04 -10.45 -1.78
N VAL A 204 -2.26 -10.18 -2.21
CA VAL A 204 -3.24 -11.24 -2.52
C VAL A 204 -3.19 -11.63 -4.00
N GLY A 205 -3.27 -12.93 -4.30
CA GLY A 205 -3.44 -13.40 -5.69
C GLY A 205 -4.72 -12.87 -6.32
N ILE A 206 -5.88 -13.24 -5.75
CA ILE A 206 -7.20 -12.73 -6.15
C ILE A 206 -7.92 -12.17 -4.92
N ALA A 207 -8.18 -10.85 -4.90
CA ALA A 207 -8.91 -10.20 -3.82
C ALA A 207 -10.33 -9.85 -4.27
N VAL A 208 -11.32 -10.20 -3.44
CA VAL A 208 -12.75 -9.94 -3.69
C VAL A 208 -13.31 -9.07 -2.56
N ALA A 209 -13.89 -7.93 -2.90
CA ALA A 209 -14.40 -6.97 -1.92
C ALA A 209 -15.73 -6.30 -2.36
N TYR A 210 -16.44 -5.68 -1.41
CA TYR A 210 -17.62 -4.84 -1.67
C TYR A 210 -18.71 -5.51 -2.55
N ASP A 211 -19.37 -6.55 -2.01
CA ASP A 211 -20.49 -7.28 -2.65
C ASP A 211 -20.18 -7.81 -4.05
N SER A 212 -18.94 -8.29 -4.23
CA SER A 212 -18.48 -8.88 -5.48
C SER A 212 -18.65 -10.40 -5.48
N HIS A 213 -18.91 -10.97 -6.66
CA HIS A 213 -19.25 -12.39 -6.84
C HIS A 213 -18.56 -12.97 -8.08
N PRO A 214 -17.23 -13.18 -8.07
CA PRO A 214 -16.51 -13.76 -9.19
C PRO A 214 -16.76 -15.27 -9.33
N THR A 215 -16.49 -15.80 -10.53
CA THR A 215 -16.36 -17.23 -10.77
C THR A 215 -14.91 -17.53 -11.13
N VAL A 216 -14.20 -18.33 -10.33
CA VAL A 216 -12.79 -18.69 -10.52
C VAL A 216 -12.70 -20.19 -10.74
N ARG A 217 -12.23 -20.61 -11.92
CA ARG A 217 -12.20 -22.02 -12.35
C ARG A 217 -10.87 -22.41 -12.93
N SER A 218 -10.39 -23.60 -12.56
CA SER A 218 -9.17 -24.18 -13.17
C SER A 218 -7.94 -23.28 -13.11
N CYS A 219 -7.91 -22.31 -12.19
CA CYS A 219 -6.84 -21.33 -12.10
C CYS A 219 -5.67 -21.88 -11.26
N ARG A 220 -4.46 -21.48 -11.62
CA ARG A 220 -3.26 -21.72 -10.81
C ARG A 220 -2.86 -20.41 -10.14
N ILE A 221 -2.88 -20.39 -8.82
CA ILE A 221 -2.44 -19.24 -8.02
C ILE A 221 -1.21 -19.66 -7.25
N HIS A 222 -0.09 -18.98 -7.48
CA HIS A 222 1.14 -19.40 -6.84
C HIS A 222 2.14 -18.27 -6.54
N HIS A 223 3.03 -18.52 -5.59
CA HIS A 223 4.10 -17.58 -5.22
C HIS A 223 3.54 -16.19 -4.90
N THR A 224 2.53 -16.11 -4.02
CA THR A 224 1.91 -14.83 -3.61
C THR A 224 2.41 -14.42 -2.23
N GLY A 225 2.63 -13.11 -2.02
CA GLY A 225 3.11 -12.57 -0.74
C GLY A 225 2.11 -12.70 0.42
N GLY A 226 0.84 -12.83 0.09
CA GLY A 226 -0.28 -13.12 0.97
C GLY A 226 -1.05 -14.35 0.47
N VAL A 227 -2.33 -14.42 0.81
CA VAL A 227 -3.18 -15.57 0.48
C VAL A 227 -3.46 -15.65 -1.01
N GLY A 228 -3.74 -16.86 -1.49
CA GLY A 228 -4.05 -17.09 -2.91
C GLY A 228 -5.35 -16.39 -3.33
N ILE A 229 -6.43 -16.58 -2.57
CA ILE A 229 -7.71 -15.89 -2.77
C ILE A 229 -8.20 -15.32 -1.43
N GLN A 230 -8.54 -14.03 -1.39
CA GLN A 230 -9.24 -13.41 -0.26
C GLN A 230 -10.66 -13.03 -0.66
N VAL A 231 -11.64 -13.48 0.11
CA VAL A 231 -13.05 -13.12 -0.07
C VAL A 231 -13.51 -12.27 1.12
N GLY A 232 -13.77 -11.00 0.83
CA GLY A 232 -14.18 -9.99 1.80
C GLY A 232 -15.59 -10.17 2.32
N SER A 233 -15.88 -9.51 3.43
CA SER A 233 -17.18 -9.56 4.11
C SER A 233 -18.34 -9.22 3.16
N GLY A 234 -19.38 -10.06 3.12
CA GLY A 234 -20.54 -9.88 2.24
C GLY A 234 -20.29 -10.22 0.77
N CYS A 235 -19.12 -10.75 0.41
CA CYS A 235 -18.81 -11.21 -0.94
C CYS A 235 -19.04 -12.72 -1.07
N GLY A 236 -19.30 -13.16 -2.30
CA GLY A 236 -19.56 -14.57 -2.62
C GLY A 236 -18.86 -14.97 -3.91
N GLY A 237 -19.46 -15.92 -4.62
CA GLY A 237 -18.93 -16.42 -5.90
C GLY A 237 -18.67 -17.93 -5.89
N VAL A 238 -17.98 -18.39 -6.92
CA VAL A 238 -17.64 -19.80 -7.13
C VAL A 238 -16.13 -19.93 -7.26
N ILE A 239 -15.52 -20.85 -6.51
CA ILE A 239 -14.10 -21.21 -6.61
C ILE A 239 -14.03 -22.71 -6.85
N GLU A 240 -13.57 -23.12 -8.02
CA GLU A 240 -13.64 -24.52 -8.48
C GLU A 240 -12.32 -24.95 -9.14
N ASP A 241 -11.84 -26.15 -8.82
CA ASP A 241 -10.66 -26.78 -9.45
C ASP A 241 -9.38 -25.92 -9.45
N CYS A 242 -9.27 -24.98 -8.50
CA CYS A 242 -8.11 -24.12 -8.37
C CYS A 242 -6.94 -24.84 -7.68
N ARG A 243 -5.73 -24.53 -8.14
CA ARG A 243 -4.47 -25.05 -7.58
C ARG A 243 -3.69 -23.94 -6.90
N PHE A 244 -3.23 -24.24 -5.70
CA PHE A 244 -2.45 -23.32 -4.87
C PHE A 244 -1.06 -23.88 -4.61
N GLU A 245 -0.05 -23.03 -4.72
CA GLU A 245 1.36 -23.40 -4.52
C GLU A 245 2.14 -22.19 -4.01
N SER A 246 2.85 -22.32 -2.89
CA SER A 246 3.65 -21.22 -2.33
C SER A 246 2.83 -19.93 -2.12
N THR A 247 1.61 -20.07 -1.58
CA THR A 247 0.75 -18.96 -1.13
C THR A 247 0.72 -18.90 0.40
N ALA A 248 0.45 -17.74 0.99
CA ALA A 248 0.31 -17.66 2.45
C ALA A 248 -0.87 -18.51 2.93
N SER A 249 -0.74 -19.08 4.12
CA SER A 249 -1.79 -19.91 4.72
C SER A 249 -2.82 -19.03 5.44
N PRO A 250 -4.13 -19.26 5.25
CA PRO A 250 -4.73 -20.24 4.34
C PRO A 250 -4.72 -19.78 2.87
N ASP A 251 -4.66 -20.71 1.91
CA ASP A 251 -4.69 -20.37 0.48
C ASP A 251 -5.95 -19.59 0.08
N ILE A 252 -7.07 -19.86 0.77
CA ILE A 252 -8.32 -19.14 0.62
C ILE A 252 -8.71 -18.56 1.98
N LEU A 253 -8.68 -17.23 2.10
CA LEU A 253 -9.12 -16.51 3.28
C LEU A 253 -10.56 -16.02 3.09
N LEU A 254 -11.43 -16.40 4.02
CA LEU A 254 -12.83 -15.95 4.07
C LEU A 254 -13.01 -15.01 5.26
N GLU A 255 -13.38 -13.77 5.00
CA GLU A 255 -13.77 -12.83 6.05
C GLU A 255 -15.17 -13.16 6.62
N PRO A 256 -15.49 -12.70 7.84
CA PRO A 256 -16.81 -12.91 8.43
C PRO A 256 -17.95 -12.45 7.51
N GLY A 257 -18.86 -13.37 7.18
CA GLY A 257 -20.00 -13.08 6.30
C GLY A 257 -19.72 -13.26 4.80
N ALA A 258 -18.53 -13.69 4.41
CA ALA A 258 -18.27 -14.20 3.06
C ALA A 258 -18.96 -15.56 2.85
N ASN A 259 -19.53 -15.79 1.68
CA ASN A 259 -20.28 -17.02 1.36
C ASN A 259 -19.97 -17.63 -0.02
N PRO A 260 -18.70 -17.80 -0.43
CA PRO A 260 -18.38 -18.44 -1.70
C PRO A 260 -18.69 -19.95 -1.65
N THR A 261 -19.03 -20.49 -2.82
CA THR A 261 -19.08 -21.95 -3.03
C THR A 261 -17.70 -22.43 -3.46
N ILE A 262 -17.09 -23.34 -2.69
CA ILE A 262 -15.74 -23.86 -2.94
C ILE A 262 -15.81 -25.37 -3.22
N SER A 263 -15.27 -25.82 -4.35
CA SER A 263 -15.22 -27.25 -4.71
C SER A 263 -13.90 -27.66 -5.39
N ALA A 264 -13.43 -28.87 -5.08
CA ALA A 264 -12.32 -29.55 -5.77
C ALA A 264 -10.96 -28.81 -5.85
N THR A 265 -10.64 -27.95 -4.87
CA THR A 265 -9.33 -27.27 -4.79
C THR A 265 -8.23 -28.20 -4.29
N ARG A 266 -7.05 -28.19 -4.91
CA ARG A 266 -5.91 -29.06 -4.55
C ARG A 266 -4.73 -28.24 -4.04
N GLN A 267 -4.18 -28.65 -2.90
CA GLN A 267 -2.91 -28.19 -2.36
C GLN A 267 -1.78 -29.14 -2.78
N THR A 268 -0.66 -28.58 -3.23
CA THR A 268 0.59 -29.33 -3.36
C THR A 268 1.36 -29.19 -2.05
N PRO A 269 1.75 -30.30 -1.36
CA PRO A 269 2.44 -30.19 -0.08
C PRO A 269 3.78 -29.46 -0.23
N LEU A 270 4.03 -28.50 0.66
CA LEU A 270 5.30 -27.78 0.77
C LEU A 270 6.43 -28.77 1.10
N THR A 271 7.37 -28.98 0.18
CA THR A 271 8.61 -29.72 0.46
C THR A 271 9.67 -28.75 0.99
N GLY A 272 9.77 -28.65 2.32
CA GLY A 272 11.02 -28.57 3.09
C GLY A 272 12.06 -27.46 2.85
N ALA A 273 11.84 -26.49 1.95
CA ALA A 273 12.83 -25.45 1.65
C ALA A 273 12.32 -24.00 1.82
N ASP A 274 11.01 -23.77 1.93
CA ASP A 274 10.42 -22.43 1.70
C ASP A 274 9.65 -21.83 2.90
N ALA A 275 10.08 -22.11 4.14
CA ALA A 275 9.57 -21.39 5.32
C ALA A 275 10.17 -19.97 5.47
N ASP A 276 11.23 -19.67 4.71
CA ASP A 276 11.97 -18.40 4.77
C ASP A 276 11.29 -17.28 3.94
N ASP A 277 10.64 -17.63 2.82
CA ASP A 277 10.19 -16.67 1.80
C ASP A 277 8.93 -15.86 2.20
N GLY A 278 7.96 -16.48 2.88
CA GLY A 278 6.73 -15.80 3.35
C GLY A 278 6.97 -14.88 4.55
N ALA A 279 7.87 -15.27 5.45
CA ALA A 279 8.33 -14.42 6.54
C ALA A 279 9.09 -13.20 5.98
N GLN A 280 9.88 -13.40 4.93
CA GLN A 280 10.64 -12.35 4.27
C GLN A 280 9.73 -11.32 3.59
N VAL A 281 8.64 -11.75 2.94
CA VAL A 281 7.64 -10.82 2.36
C VAL A 281 6.88 -10.02 3.43
N GLU A 282 6.48 -10.63 4.55
CA GLU A 282 5.83 -9.90 5.66
C GLU A 282 6.79 -8.87 6.28
N VAL A 283 8.07 -9.21 6.41
CA VAL A 283 9.13 -8.28 6.84
C VAL A 283 9.30 -7.14 5.85
N GLU A 284 9.36 -7.40 4.55
CA GLU A 284 9.46 -6.35 3.51
C GLU A 284 8.25 -5.41 3.53
N LYS A 285 7.04 -5.93 3.70
CA LYS A 285 5.81 -5.13 3.84
C LYS A 285 5.87 -4.21 5.06
N LEU A 286 6.33 -4.72 6.21
CA LEU A 286 6.46 -3.94 7.44
C LEU A 286 7.57 -2.90 7.34
N LEU A 287 8.67 -3.21 6.65
CA LEU A 287 9.73 -2.24 6.32
C LEU A 287 9.22 -1.15 5.37
N ALA A 288 8.40 -1.49 4.38
CA ALA A 288 7.74 -0.51 3.51
C ALA A 288 6.77 0.40 4.29
N GLN A 289 6.04 -0.13 5.27
CA GLN A 289 5.21 0.68 6.17
C GLN A 289 6.04 1.64 7.02
N LEU A 290 7.18 1.17 7.55
CA LEU A 290 8.13 2.01 8.25
C LEU A 290 8.66 3.12 7.32
N ASP A 291 8.96 2.79 6.06
CA ASP A 291 9.44 3.76 5.06
C ASP A 291 8.41 4.80 4.67
N ALA A 292 7.15 4.40 4.60
CA ALA A 292 6.04 5.30 4.33
C ALA A 292 5.81 6.33 5.45
N MET A 293 6.28 6.08 6.68
CA MET A 293 6.19 7.07 7.76
C MET A 293 6.94 8.36 7.39
N VAL A 294 6.37 9.52 7.69
CA VAL A 294 7.02 10.81 7.38
C VAL A 294 8.27 10.97 8.26
N GLY A 295 9.39 11.36 7.65
CA GLY A 295 10.65 11.66 8.35
C GLY A 295 11.35 10.45 8.97
N LEU A 296 11.99 10.66 10.12
CA LEU A 296 12.61 9.62 10.97
C LEU A 296 13.78 8.86 10.32
N ALA A 297 14.60 9.51 9.49
CA ALA A 297 15.68 8.85 8.75
C ALA A 297 16.65 8.03 9.64
N ALA A 298 17.10 8.59 10.76
CA ALA A 298 17.99 7.91 11.71
C ALA A 298 17.32 6.67 12.34
N VAL A 299 16.08 6.82 12.84
CA VAL A 299 15.30 5.72 13.42
C VAL A 299 15.07 4.60 12.39
N LYS A 300 14.72 4.94 11.15
CA LYS A 300 14.53 3.96 10.07
C LYS A 300 15.81 3.18 9.77
N SER A 301 16.95 3.88 9.71
CA SER A 301 18.26 3.26 9.49
C SER A 301 18.63 2.30 10.63
N GLU A 302 18.36 2.68 11.88
CA GLU A 302 18.66 1.83 13.04
C GLU A 302 17.75 0.63 13.15
N VAL A 303 16.45 0.79 12.88
CA VAL A 303 15.51 -0.33 12.83
C VAL A 303 15.93 -1.32 11.74
N ARG A 304 16.31 -0.87 10.54
CA ARG A 304 16.85 -1.76 9.49
C ARG A 304 18.08 -2.52 9.95
N SER A 305 19.05 -1.81 10.54
CA SER A 305 20.30 -2.42 11.03
C SER A 305 20.02 -3.51 12.07
N LEU A 306 19.02 -3.30 12.93
CA LEU A 306 18.56 -4.30 13.89
C LEU A 306 17.92 -5.52 13.21
N ILE A 307 17.10 -5.31 12.18
CA ILE A 307 16.45 -6.37 11.42
C ILE A 307 17.48 -7.21 10.66
N ASP A 308 18.44 -6.57 9.99
CA ASP A 308 19.53 -7.23 9.28
C ASP A 308 20.36 -8.11 10.23
N GLU A 309 20.69 -7.58 11.42
CA GLU A 309 21.39 -8.32 12.47
C GLU A 309 20.60 -9.55 12.93
N MET A 310 19.28 -9.42 13.09
CA MET A 310 18.40 -10.53 13.49
C MET A 310 18.29 -11.61 12.41
N GLN A 311 18.13 -11.22 11.14
CA GLN A 311 18.10 -12.16 10.02
C GLN A 311 19.40 -12.97 9.90
N VAL A 312 20.56 -12.30 9.98
CA VAL A 312 21.86 -12.97 9.97
C VAL A 312 21.98 -13.95 11.13
N ASN A 313 21.49 -13.57 12.32
CA ASN A 313 21.50 -14.45 13.48
C ASN A 313 20.55 -15.65 13.32
N THR A 314 19.42 -15.50 12.63
CA THR A 314 18.54 -16.62 12.28
C THR A 314 19.25 -17.60 11.35
N TRP A 315 19.83 -17.15 10.24
CA TRP A 315 20.60 -18.01 9.33
C TRP A 315 21.78 -18.71 10.01
N ARG A 316 22.46 -18.03 10.94
CA ARG A 316 23.53 -18.64 11.75
C ARG A 316 23.00 -19.81 12.59
N ARG A 317 21.84 -19.65 13.25
CA ARG A 317 21.23 -20.73 14.06
C ARG A 317 20.86 -21.93 13.19
N GLU A 318 20.26 -21.68 12.02
CA GLU A 318 19.88 -22.74 11.06
C GLU A 318 21.08 -23.48 10.50
N ALA A 319 22.19 -22.78 10.27
CA ALA A 319 23.48 -23.37 9.90
C ALA A 319 24.19 -24.08 11.07
N GLY A 320 23.59 -24.15 12.26
CA GLY A 320 24.18 -24.77 13.45
C GLY A 320 25.35 -24.00 14.05
N LEU A 321 25.51 -22.72 13.70
CA LEU A 321 26.57 -21.85 14.21
C LEU A 321 26.14 -21.21 15.54
N ALA A 322 27.11 -20.98 16.42
CA ALA A 322 26.86 -20.27 17.67
C ALA A 322 26.47 -18.81 17.39
N VAL A 323 25.43 -18.35 18.07
CA VAL A 323 24.95 -16.97 18.08
C VAL A 323 25.00 -16.48 19.52
N GLY A 324 25.50 -15.26 19.73
CA GLY A 324 25.49 -14.63 21.05
C GLY A 324 24.06 -14.34 21.52
N ALA A 325 23.87 -14.12 22.82
CA ALA A 325 22.60 -13.59 23.32
C ALA A 325 22.45 -12.14 22.83
N VAL A 326 21.44 -11.87 22.01
CA VAL A 326 21.11 -10.52 21.54
C VAL A 326 19.92 -10.03 22.33
N SER A 327 20.05 -8.84 22.94
CA SER A 327 18.92 -8.20 23.62
C SER A 327 18.00 -7.54 22.59
N HIS A 328 16.70 -7.79 22.71
CA HIS A 328 15.66 -7.18 21.88
C HIS A 328 14.99 -5.97 22.58
N HIS A 329 15.58 -5.50 23.69
CA HIS A 329 15.07 -4.37 24.46
C HIS A 329 15.62 -3.05 23.92
N LEU A 330 14.74 -2.07 23.71
CA LEU A 330 15.08 -0.77 23.11
C LEU A 330 14.69 0.41 24.00
N ILE A 331 15.40 1.52 23.84
CA ILE A 331 15.08 2.80 24.47
C ILE A 331 14.66 3.77 23.38
N PHE A 332 13.46 4.35 23.48
CA PHE A 332 12.98 5.37 22.56
C PHE A 332 13.01 6.74 23.24
N THR A 333 13.92 7.61 22.81
CA THR A 333 14.04 8.97 23.32
C THR A 333 13.45 9.99 22.35
N GLY A 334 12.88 11.08 22.84
CA GLY A 334 12.51 12.23 22.02
C GLY A 334 11.19 12.89 22.42
N ALA A 335 10.87 14.00 21.77
CA ALA A 335 9.71 14.83 22.07
C ALA A 335 8.35 14.09 21.83
N PRO A 336 7.25 14.52 22.45
CA PRO A 336 5.93 13.92 22.20
C PRO A 336 5.50 14.09 20.73
N GLY A 337 4.76 13.10 20.22
CA GLY A 337 4.21 13.16 18.86
C GLY A 337 5.21 12.91 17.73
N THR A 338 6.39 12.37 18.02
CA THR A 338 7.42 12.00 17.02
C THR A 338 7.26 10.58 16.46
N GLY A 339 6.21 9.84 16.83
CA GLY A 339 5.92 8.52 16.26
C GLY A 339 6.46 7.31 17.03
N LYS A 340 7.02 7.49 18.24
CA LYS A 340 7.55 6.42 19.11
C LYS A 340 6.63 5.20 19.23
N THR A 341 5.39 5.38 19.66
CA THR A 341 4.42 4.28 19.86
C THR A 341 4.10 3.56 18.54
N THR A 342 4.03 4.30 17.44
CA THR A 342 3.79 3.72 16.10
C THR A 342 4.96 2.84 15.66
N VAL A 343 6.19 3.32 15.79
CA VAL A 343 7.39 2.54 15.47
C VAL A 343 7.53 1.33 16.40
N ALA A 344 7.19 1.47 17.69
CA ALA A 344 7.23 0.38 18.66
C ALA A 344 6.28 -0.78 18.27
N ARG A 345 5.09 -0.44 17.79
CA ARG A 345 4.11 -1.43 17.31
C ARG A 345 4.59 -2.13 16.05
N LEU A 346 5.15 -1.39 15.08
CA LEU A 346 5.76 -1.96 13.87
C LEU A 346 6.94 -2.88 14.21
N TYR A 347 7.80 -2.46 15.14
CA TYR A 347 8.93 -3.27 15.59
C TYR A 347 8.47 -4.61 16.18
N GLY A 348 7.41 -4.62 16.99
CA GLY A 348 6.83 -5.87 17.50
C GLY A 348 6.32 -6.81 16.42
N GLN A 349 5.69 -6.26 15.37
CA GLN A 349 5.24 -7.03 14.22
C GLN A 349 6.41 -7.59 13.41
N LEU A 350 7.49 -6.81 13.27
CA LEU A 350 8.73 -7.25 12.62
C LEU A 350 9.37 -8.41 13.39
N LEU A 351 9.49 -8.31 14.72
CA LEU A 351 10.04 -9.38 15.56
C LEU A 351 9.23 -10.68 15.47
N LYS A 352 7.90 -10.58 15.40
CA LYS A 352 7.02 -11.74 15.16
C LYS A 352 7.29 -12.36 13.79
N SER A 353 7.35 -11.53 12.74
CA SER A 353 7.53 -12.00 11.36
C SER A 353 8.87 -12.68 11.16
N LEU A 354 9.92 -12.20 11.85
CA LEU A 354 11.24 -12.82 11.89
C LEU A 354 11.34 -14.08 12.78
N GLY A 355 10.25 -14.48 13.45
CA GLY A 355 10.24 -15.61 14.38
C GLY A 355 11.02 -15.38 15.67
N VAL A 356 11.40 -14.13 15.97
CA VAL A 356 12.09 -13.76 17.22
C VAL A 356 11.13 -13.79 18.41
N LEU A 357 9.90 -13.33 18.20
CA LEU A 357 8.83 -13.41 19.19
C LEU A 357 7.71 -14.34 18.70
N PRO A 358 7.13 -15.17 19.59
CA PRO A 358 6.11 -16.13 19.18
C PRO A 358 4.78 -15.47 18.79
N ASP A 359 4.48 -14.29 19.34
CA ASP A 359 3.29 -13.49 19.02
C ASP A 359 3.66 -12.04 18.62
N GLY A 360 2.73 -11.34 17.98
CA GLY A 360 2.84 -9.90 17.68
C GLY A 360 2.14 -9.01 18.71
N LYS A 361 1.95 -9.49 19.94
CA LYS A 361 1.19 -8.76 20.97
C LYS A 361 1.88 -7.43 21.27
N PHE A 362 1.09 -6.38 21.47
CA PHE A 362 1.59 -5.07 21.83
C PHE A 362 0.80 -4.55 23.03
N LYS A 363 1.48 -4.39 24.16
CA LYS A 363 0.90 -3.87 25.40
C LYS A 363 1.56 -2.53 25.75
N GLU A 364 0.77 -1.46 25.73
CA GLU A 364 1.19 -0.13 26.16
C GLU A 364 0.79 0.11 27.62
N VAL A 365 1.73 0.59 28.42
CA VAL A 365 1.56 0.84 29.86
C VAL A 365 2.29 2.10 30.31
N SER A 366 1.89 2.60 31.48
CA SER A 366 2.50 3.74 32.17
C SER A 366 2.87 3.36 33.61
N ARG A 367 3.49 4.28 34.36
CA ARG A 367 3.74 4.10 35.81
C ARG A 367 2.50 3.65 36.60
N ARG A 368 1.31 4.14 36.23
CA ARG A 368 0.06 3.82 36.94
C ARG A 368 -0.35 2.36 36.81
N ASP A 369 0.08 1.71 35.73
CA ASP A 369 -0.25 0.33 35.42
C ASP A 369 0.72 -0.64 36.10
N LEU A 370 1.95 -0.20 36.38
CA LEU A 370 2.99 -1.03 36.99
C LEU A 370 3.04 -0.88 38.51
N VAL A 371 2.86 0.34 39.02
CA VAL A 371 3.03 0.63 40.45
C VAL A 371 1.73 0.40 41.23
N GLY A 372 1.83 -0.32 42.35
CA GLY A 372 0.74 -0.59 43.28
C GLY A 372 0.47 0.57 44.24
N GLN A 373 -0.71 0.56 44.89
CA GLN A 373 -1.06 1.56 45.91
C GLN A 373 -0.65 1.15 47.33
N TYR A 374 -0.30 -0.13 47.53
CA TYR A 374 0.02 -0.74 48.82
C TYR A 374 1.34 -1.50 48.76
N ILE A 375 2.01 -1.64 49.90
CA ILE A 375 3.29 -2.37 50.02
C ILE A 375 3.13 -3.82 49.55
N GLY A 376 4.06 -4.28 48.70
CA GLY A 376 4.08 -5.65 48.16
C GLY A 376 3.16 -5.89 46.95
N HIS A 377 2.28 -4.96 46.61
CA HIS A 377 1.40 -5.09 45.44
C HIS A 377 2.10 -4.70 44.12
N THR A 378 3.20 -3.95 44.16
CA THR A 378 3.86 -3.45 42.96
C THR A 378 4.55 -4.58 42.18
N ALA A 379 5.26 -5.47 42.88
CA ALA A 379 5.87 -6.64 42.26
C ALA A 379 4.84 -7.53 41.56
N GLU A 380 3.72 -7.85 42.22
CA GLU A 380 2.65 -8.68 41.65
C GLU A 380 1.99 -8.01 40.43
N LYS A 381 1.69 -6.71 40.54
CA LYS A 381 1.06 -5.95 39.46
C LYS A 381 1.98 -5.83 38.24
N THR A 382 3.26 -5.54 38.46
CA THR A 382 4.26 -5.49 37.39
C THR A 382 4.41 -6.85 36.72
N ALA A 383 4.49 -7.94 37.49
CA ALA A 383 4.58 -9.29 36.94
C ALA A 383 3.35 -9.68 36.11
N ALA A 384 2.14 -9.34 36.57
CA ALA A 384 0.91 -9.62 35.82
C ALA A 384 0.87 -8.91 34.47
N VAL A 385 1.27 -7.63 34.43
CA VAL A 385 1.36 -6.85 33.19
C VAL A 385 2.38 -7.45 32.23
N ILE A 386 3.53 -7.89 32.74
CA ILE A 386 4.58 -8.52 31.92
C ILE A 386 4.10 -9.88 31.37
N GLU A 387 3.39 -10.67 32.18
CA GLU A 387 2.82 -11.94 31.74
C GLU A 387 1.80 -11.74 30.60
N GLU A 388 0.94 -10.71 30.70
CA GLU A 388 0.02 -10.34 29.61
C GLU A 388 0.74 -9.91 28.33
N ALA A 389 1.92 -9.29 28.46
CA ALA A 389 2.74 -8.85 27.33
C ALA A 389 3.65 -9.97 26.77
N THR A 390 3.74 -11.11 27.48
CA THR A 390 4.59 -12.23 27.08
C THR A 390 4.14 -12.80 25.74
N GLY A 391 5.14 -13.10 24.92
CA GLY A 391 5.02 -13.43 23.52
C GLY A 391 5.13 -12.22 22.59
N GLY A 392 5.16 -10.98 23.09
CA GLY A 392 5.20 -9.77 22.27
C GLY A 392 6.04 -8.64 22.85
N VAL A 393 5.58 -7.40 22.64
CA VAL A 393 6.23 -6.16 23.08
C VAL A 393 5.48 -5.52 24.25
N LEU A 394 6.22 -5.23 25.32
CA LEU A 394 5.79 -4.33 26.40
C LEU A 394 6.37 -2.93 26.14
N PHE A 395 5.50 -1.96 25.88
CA PHE A 395 5.86 -0.55 25.69
C PHE A 395 5.52 0.25 26.94
N ILE A 396 6.53 0.84 27.59
CA ILE A 396 6.38 1.65 28.81
C ILE A 396 6.58 3.12 28.46
N ASP A 397 5.49 3.88 28.40
CA ASP A 397 5.55 5.32 28.14
C ASP A 397 5.94 6.11 29.41
N GLU A 398 6.71 7.17 29.21
CA GLU A 398 7.32 7.98 30.26
C GLU A 398 7.98 7.15 31.37
N ALA A 399 8.81 6.17 31.00
CA ALA A 399 9.38 5.18 31.91
C ALA A 399 10.22 5.80 33.05
N TYR A 400 10.86 6.94 32.81
CA TYR A 400 11.58 7.72 33.82
C TYR A 400 10.73 8.10 35.02
N THR A 401 9.40 8.12 34.89
CA THR A 401 8.52 8.38 36.02
C THR A 401 8.64 7.28 37.08
N LEU A 402 9.08 6.07 36.74
CA LEU A 402 9.31 4.96 37.68
C LEU A 402 10.46 5.25 38.66
N SER A 403 11.56 5.86 38.19
CA SER A 403 12.74 6.18 39.01
C SER A 403 12.59 7.48 39.81
N ARG A 404 11.64 8.35 39.46
CA ARG A 404 11.43 9.61 40.17
C ARG A 404 10.90 9.37 41.59
N SER A 405 11.66 9.85 42.58
CA SER A 405 11.30 9.92 43.99
C SER A 405 10.18 10.94 44.24
N SER A 406 8.94 10.57 43.93
CA SER A 406 7.78 11.35 44.38
C SER A 406 7.50 10.94 45.83
N GLY A 407 7.80 11.85 46.78
CA GLY A 407 7.67 11.74 48.25
C GLY A 407 7.09 10.44 48.85
N GLY A 408 7.82 9.83 49.78
CA GLY A 408 7.37 8.67 50.60
C GLY A 408 7.11 7.35 49.86
N GLY A 409 7.03 7.36 48.52
CA GLY A 409 6.75 6.19 47.67
C GLY A 409 7.85 5.86 46.66
N ALA A 410 9.09 6.27 46.91
CA ALA A 410 10.26 5.93 46.09
C ALA A 410 10.48 4.41 45.99
N ASP A 411 10.20 3.69 47.08
CA ASP A 411 10.43 2.24 47.19
C ASP A 411 9.55 1.44 46.21
N PHE A 412 8.33 1.89 45.92
CA PHE A 412 7.43 1.18 45.00
C PHE A 412 7.85 1.30 43.53
N GLY A 413 8.37 2.46 43.14
CA GLY A 413 8.88 2.65 41.77
C GLY A 413 10.11 1.80 41.52
N GLN A 414 11.01 1.74 42.50
CA GLN A 414 12.19 0.90 42.45
C GLN A 414 11.84 -0.59 42.43
N GLU A 415 10.86 -1.02 43.23
CA GLU A 415 10.36 -2.40 43.21
C GLU A 415 9.83 -2.82 41.83
N ALA A 416 9.16 -1.92 41.10
CA ALA A 416 8.72 -2.17 39.72
C ALA A 416 9.92 -2.31 38.76
N ILE A 417 10.93 -1.47 38.90
CA ILE A 417 12.16 -1.52 38.09
C ILE A 417 12.89 -2.85 38.32
N ASP A 418 13.06 -3.25 39.59
CA ASP A 418 13.76 -4.48 39.94
C ASP A 418 13.03 -5.72 39.40
N MET A 419 11.69 -5.72 39.48
CA MET A 419 10.87 -6.78 38.88
C MET A 419 10.97 -6.80 37.36
N LEU A 420 10.94 -5.63 36.71
CA LEU A 420 11.10 -5.50 35.25
C LEU A 420 12.46 -6.06 34.81
N VAL A 421 13.55 -5.65 35.45
CA VAL A 421 14.92 -6.13 35.16
C VAL A 421 15.02 -7.66 35.31
N LYS A 422 14.44 -8.21 36.37
CA LYS A 422 14.40 -9.66 36.58
C LYS A 422 13.67 -10.39 35.44
N LEU A 423 12.46 -9.95 35.10
CA LEU A 423 11.65 -10.63 34.08
C LEU A 423 12.16 -10.42 32.66
N MET A 424 12.84 -9.30 32.38
CA MET A 424 13.58 -9.12 31.12
C MET A 424 14.66 -10.20 30.94
N GLU A 425 15.33 -10.60 32.04
CA GLU A 425 16.29 -11.72 31.99
C GLU A 425 15.58 -13.07 31.81
N ASP A 426 14.57 -13.34 32.64
CA ASP A 426 13.88 -14.63 32.69
C ASP A 426 13.05 -14.93 31.44
N ARG A 427 12.70 -13.89 30.64
CA ARG A 427 11.80 -13.97 29.47
C ARG A 427 12.40 -13.43 28.18
N ARG A 428 13.73 -13.27 28.11
CA ARG A 428 14.44 -12.63 26.98
C ARG A 428 14.07 -13.16 25.57
N ASP A 429 13.73 -14.43 25.45
CA ASP A 429 13.41 -15.09 24.16
C ASP A 429 11.91 -15.00 23.81
N SER A 430 11.10 -14.35 24.66
CA SER A 430 9.64 -14.30 24.54
C SER A 430 9.05 -12.91 24.82
N LEU A 431 9.87 -11.93 25.16
CA LEU A 431 9.44 -10.59 25.53
C LEU A 431 10.45 -9.55 25.04
N ALA A 432 9.99 -8.60 24.24
CA ALA A 432 10.71 -7.36 23.99
C ALA A 432 10.14 -6.25 24.88
N VAL A 433 11.02 -5.41 25.42
CA VAL A 433 10.63 -4.29 26.29
C VAL A 433 11.14 -3.02 25.64
N ILE A 434 10.25 -2.07 25.44
CA ILE A 434 10.58 -0.75 24.90
C ILE A 434 10.21 0.28 25.95
N VAL A 435 11.21 1.02 26.44
CA VAL A 435 10.99 2.15 27.34
C VAL A 435 11.05 3.45 26.56
N ALA A 436 10.08 4.33 26.76
CA ALA A 436 9.99 5.59 26.03
C ALA A 436 9.97 6.79 26.99
N GLY A 437 10.53 7.91 26.52
CA GLY A 437 10.51 9.16 27.27
C GLY A 437 11.29 10.29 26.61
N TYR A 438 11.44 11.40 27.34
CA TYR A 438 12.27 12.52 26.94
C TYR A 438 13.76 12.18 27.08
N THR A 439 14.60 12.72 26.20
CA THR A 439 16.01 12.32 26.08
C THR A 439 16.80 12.51 27.38
N ALA A 440 16.66 13.65 28.06
CA ALA A 440 17.40 13.91 29.31
C ALA A 440 16.94 13.01 30.45
N GLU A 441 15.62 12.87 30.61
CA GLU A 441 14.99 12.08 31.65
C GLU A 441 15.26 10.58 31.52
N MET A 442 15.41 10.08 30.29
CA MET A 442 15.76 8.69 30.06
C MET A 442 17.22 8.39 30.44
N SER A 443 18.12 9.37 30.38
CA SER A 443 19.48 9.21 30.91
C SER A 443 19.43 8.97 32.42
N ASP A 444 18.71 9.82 33.15
CA ASP A 444 18.53 9.70 34.61
C ASP A 444 17.86 8.36 34.99
N PHE A 445 16.95 7.86 34.15
CA PHE A 445 16.29 6.57 34.37
C PHE A 445 17.25 5.37 34.27
N LEU A 446 18.17 5.39 33.30
CA LEU A 446 19.17 4.32 33.15
C LEU A 446 20.20 4.33 34.28
N ASP A 447 20.56 5.52 34.77
CA ASP A 447 21.48 5.69 35.88
C ASP A 447 20.87 5.22 37.22
N ALA A 448 19.54 5.12 37.31
CA ALA A 448 18.83 4.68 38.52
C ALA A 448 19.06 3.19 38.84
N ASN A 449 19.36 2.34 37.86
CA ASN A 449 19.62 0.92 38.07
C ASN A 449 20.60 0.37 37.02
N SER A 450 21.77 -0.10 37.46
CA SER A 450 22.81 -0.67 36.60
C SER A 450 22.34 -1.90 35.79
N GLY A 451 21.31 -2.59 36.26
CA GLY A 451 20.64 -3.69 35.57
C GLY A 451 19.84 -3.26 34.34
N LEU A 452 19.37 -2.01 34.27
CA LEU A 452 18.69 -1.45 33.09
C LEU A 452 19.72 -1.16 31.99
N ALA A 453 20.78 -0.43 32.30
CA ALA A 453 21.82 -0.05 31.34
C ALA A 453 22.48 -1.25 30.65
N SER A 454 22.59 -2.38 31.34
CA SER A 454 23.14 -3.63 30.78
C SER A 454 22.15 -4.42 29.91
N ARG A 455 20.84 -4.22 30.07
CA ARG A 455 19.79 -4.96 29.34
C ARG A 455 19.26 -4.20 28.13
N PHE A 456 19.28 -2.88 28.16
CA PHE A 456 18.93 -2.05 27.02
C PHE A 456 20.16 -1.81 26.15
N ALA A 457 20.24 -2.52 25.03
CA ALA A 457 21.43 -2.52 24.19
C ALA A 457 21.51 -1.33 23.23
N LYS A 458 20.37 -0.75 22.82
CA LYS A 458 20.32 0.35 21.86
C LYS A 458 19.30 1.42 22.25
N THR A 459 19.64 2.67 21.92
CA THR A 459 18.79 3.84 22.07
C THR A 459 18.47 4.41 20.69
N LEU A 460 17.20 4.60 20.39
CA LEU A 460 16.70 5.23 19.17
C LEU A 460 16.19 6.63 19.53
N GLU A 461 16.82 7.65 18.95
CA GLU A 461 16.45 9.04 19.14
C GLU A 461 15.46 9.52 18.07
N PHE A 462 14.32 10.01 18.51
CA PHE A 462 13.24 10.53 17.68
C PHE A 462 13.28 12.06 17.68
N GLU A 463 13.86 12.60 16.63
CA GLU A 463 13.99 14.04 16.42
C GLU A 463 12.63 14.72 16.14
N ASN A 464 12.59 16.04 16.34
CA ASN A 464 11.43 16.85 15.94
C ASN A 464 11.30 16.88 14.42
N TYR A 465 10.06 16.82 13.92
CA TYR A 465 9.80 16.97 12.49
C TYR A 465 10.12 18.38 12.01
N SER A 466 10.70 18.46 10.81
CA SER A 466 10.90 19.70 10.07
C SER A 466 9.55 20.34 9.66
N PRO A 467 9.53 21.64 9.31
CA PRO A 467 8.30 22.28 8.82
C PRO A 467 7.66 21.55 7.64
N ALA A 468 8.48 21.11 6.68
CA ALA A 468 8.01 20.37 5.51
C ALA A 468 7.36 19.03 5.91
N GLU A 469 7.97 18.29 6.82
CA GLU A 469 7.41 17.04 7.34
C GLU A 469 6.11 17.27 8.13
N LEU A 470 6.03 18.33 8.92
CA LEU A 470 4.80 18.69 9.63
C LEU A 470 3.66 19.08 8.68
N THR A 471 3.96 19.79 7.58
CA THR A 471 2.98 20.08 6.52
C THR A 471 2.48 18.78 5.88
N LEU A 472 3.38 17.84 5.56
CA LEU A 472 3.00 16.52 5.02
C LEU A 472 2.14 15.72 6.02
N ILE A 473 2.50 15.74 7.31
CA ILE A 473 1.73 15.09 8.37
C ILE A 473 0.34 15.71 8.48
N ALA A 474 0.23 17.04 8.45
CA ALA A 474 -1.04 17.74 8.48
C ALA A 474 -1.91 17.37 7.26
N GLY A 475 -1.34 17.34 6.06
CA GLY A 475 -2.03 16.90 4.85
C GLY A 475 -2.54 15.47 4.95
N ARG A 476 -1.73 14.53 5.46
CA ARG A 476 -2.16 13.13 5.67
C ARG A 476 -3.28 12.99 6.69
N ILE A 477 -3.23 13.73 7.81
CA ILE A 477 -4.30 13.73 8.82
C ILE A 477 -5.59 14.31 8.21
N ALA A 478 -5.49 15.39 7.44
CA ALA A 478 -6.64 15.99 6.76
C ALA A 478 -7.28 15.01 5.76
N ALA A 479 -6.46 14.37 4.91
CA ALA A 479 -6.93 13.41 3.92
C ALA A 479 -7.60 12.17 4.55
N ALA A 480 -7.04 11.65 5.67
CA ALA A 480 -7.62 10.55 6.43
C ALA A 480 -9.02 10.88 6.99
N ASP A 481 -9.28 12.16 7.27
CA ASP A 481 -10.56 12.67 7.75
C ASP A 481 -11.42 13.27 6.63
N ASP A 482 -11.17 12.87 5.37
CA ASP A 482 -11.92 13.28 4.17
C ASP A 482 -11.82 14.77 3.78
N TYR A 483 -10.84 15.50 4.31
CA TYR A 483 -10.57 16.89 3.97
C TYR A 483 -9.56 17.03 2.82
N LEU A 484 -9.77 18.07 2.00
CA LEU A 484 -8.89 18.52 0.94
C LEU A 484 -8.28 19.86 1.32
N LEU A 485 -7.00 20.06 0.98
CA LEU A 485 -6.32 21.33 1.15
C LEU A 485 -6.54 22.18 -0.12
N ALA A 486 -7.08 23.38 0.03
CA ALA A 486 -7.21 24.32 -1.08
C ALA A 486 -5.83 24.75 -1.61
N PRO A 487 -5.73 25.18 -2.88
CA PRO A 487 -4.48 25.73 -3.42
C PRO A 487 -3.90 26.85 -2.53
N GLY A 488 -2.59 26.78 -2.25
CA GLY A 488 -1.87 27.73 -1.40
C GLY A 488 -1.98 27.48 0.11
N LEU A 489 -2.82 26.54 0.57
CA LEU A 489 -2.89 26.20 1.99
C LEU A 489 -1.64 25.43 2.46
N GLU A 490 -1.04 24.59 1.61
CA GLU A 490 0.20 23.87 1.94
C GLU A 490 1.36 24.82 2.24
N ASP A 491 1.51 25.88 1.43
CA ASP A 491 2.52 26.92 1.64
C ASP A 491 2.26 27.66 2.97
N GLY A 492 1.01 28.02 3.25
CA GLY A 492 0.62 28.65 4.51
C GLY A 492 0.89 27.77 5.73
N LEU A 493 0.64 26.46 5.63
CA LEU A 493 0.98 25.50 6.69
C LEU A 493 2.50 25.44 6.90
N PHE A 494 3.28 25.39 5.82
CA PHE A 494 4.74 25.39 5.89
C PHE A 494 5.27 26.65 6.60
N GLU A 495 4.81 27.84 6.22
CA GLU A 495 5.20 29.10 6.86
C GLU A 495 4.84 29.13 8.34
N TRP A 496 3.63 28.66 8.69
CA TRP A 496 3.21 28.58 10.08
C TRP A 496 4.10 27.66 10.91
N PHE A 497 4.37 26.44 10.41
CA PHE A 497 5.27 25.51 11.09
C PHE A 497 6.72 26.04 11.15
N ALA A 498 7.18 26.77 10.12
CA ALA A 498 8.50 27.40 10.11
C ALA A 498 8.65 28.48 11.19
N GLY A 499 7.55 29.17 11.54
CA GLY A 499 7.52 30.22 12.58
C GLY A 499 7.47 29.70 14.02
N ILE A 500 7.29 28.39 14.26
CA ILE A 500 7.19 27.82 15.60
C ILE A 500 8.57 27.39 16.12
N ASP A 501 8.87 27.75 17.36
CA ASP A 501 10.03 27.23 18.08
C ASP A 501 9.82 25.77 18.49
N ARG A 502 10.61 24.87 17.90
CA ARG A 502 10.53 23.40 18.09
C ARG A 502 11.52 22.95 19.16
N THR A 503 11.28 23.36 20.40
CA THR A 503 12.06 22.92 21.56
C THR A 503 11.85 21.42 21.89
N ALA A 504 12.58 20.88 22.88
CA ALA A 504 12.54 19.47 23.27
C ALA A 504 11.15 18.96 23.74
N ASN A 505 10.24 19.85 24.12
CA ASN A 505 8.88 19.51 24.57
C ASN A 505 7.82 19.75 23.50
N PHE A 506 8.23 20.01 22.25
CA PHE A 506 7.32 20.29 21.16
C PHE A 506 6.45 19.07 20.81
N GLY A 507 5.15 19.29 20.58
CA GLY A 507 4.17 18.22 20.39
C GLY A 507 4.15 17.57 19.00
N ASN A 508 4.92 18.06 18.03
CA ASN A 508 5.06 17.48 16.68
C ASN A 508 3.71 17.17 16.02
N ALA A 509 3.43 15.91 15.68
CA ALA A 509 2.16 15.51 15.06
C ALA A 509 0.92 15.84 15.93
N ARG A 510 1.09 15.96 17.26
CA ARG A 510 0.01 16.43 18.16
C ARG A 510 -0.31 17.90 17.92
N GLU A 511 0.69 18.74 17.65
CA GLU A 511 0.47 20.15 17.28
C GLU A 511 -0.16 20.27 15.90
N ALA A 512 0.27 19.46 14.93
CA ALA A 512 -0.38 19.40 13.61
C ALA A 512 -1.88 19.02 13.72
N ARG A 513 -2.21 18.01 14.55
CA ARG A 513 -3.61 17.62 14.82
C ARG A 513 -4.40 18.77 15.47
N LYS A 514 -3.83 19.40 16.49
CA LYS A 514 -4.46 20.54 17.19
C LYS A 514 -4.72 21.72 16.26
N LEU A 515 -3.79 22.02 15.35
CA LEU A 515 -3.98 23.05 14.33
C LEU A 515 -5.17 22.70 13.42
N LEU A 516 -5.22 21.49 12.88
CA LEU A 516 -6.30 21.05 12.00
C LEU A 516 -7.66 21.06 12.69
N GLU A 517 -7.73 20.69 13.97
CA GLU A 517 -8.96 20.84 14.78
C GLU A 517 -9.40 22.30 14.85
N GLY A 518 -8.46 23.23 15.06
CA GLY A 518 -8.70 24.67 15.00
C GLY A 518 -9.23 25.12 13.65
N MET A 519 -8.62 24.66 12.56
CA MET A 519 -9.04 24.98 11.18
C MET A 519 -10.43 24.44 10.87
N ARG A 520 -10.78 23.22 11.29
CA ARG A 520 -12.14 22.66 11.12
C ARG A 520 -13.20 23.49 11.86
N LYS A 521 -12.86 23.99 13.05
CA LYS A 521 -13.73 24.90 13.80
C LYS A 521 -13.92 26.21 13.04
N ALA A 522 -12.87 26.77 12.46
CA ALA A 522 -12.93 27.98 11.63
C ALA A 522 -13.78 27.74 10.36
N GLN A 523 -13.55 26.63 9.67
CA GLN A 523 -14.29 26.19 8.50
C GLN A 523 -15.78 26.06 8.81
N SER A 524 -16.14 25.42 9.93
CA SER A 524 -17.53 25.33 10.39
C SER A 524 -18.18 26.71 10.56
N GLY A 525 -17.42 27.68 11.09
CA GLY A 525 -17.84 29.07 11.20
C GLY A 525 -18.04 29.75 9.85
N ARG A 526 -17.13 29.53 8.89
CA ARG A 526 -17.21 30.04 7.50
C ARG A 526 -18.43 29.44 6.78
N LEU A 527 -18.60 28.13 6.81
CA LEU A 527 -19.67 27.42 6.13
C LEU A 527 -21.05 27.86 6.61
N ARG A 528 -21.22 28.11 7.91
CA ARG A 528 -22.47 28.63 8.47
C ARG A 528 -22.84 30.03 7.95
N ARG A 529 -21.86 30.82 7.50
CA ARG A 529 -22.08 32.17 6.96
C ARG A 529 -22.40 32.20 5.46
N LEU A 530 -22.31 31.06 4.76
CA LEU A 530 -22.57 31.00 3.30
C LEU A 530 -24.01 31.35 2.91
N GLY A 531 -24.97 31.35 3.85
CA GLY A 531 -26.38 31.66 3.58
C GLY A 531 -27.10 30.62 2.70
N ARG A 532 -26.42 29.52 2.36
CA ARG A 532 -26.92 28.37 1.61
C ARG A 532 -26.45 27.07 2.27
N VAL A 533 -27.06 25.95 1.90
CA VAL A 533 -26.54 24.63 2.26
C VAL A 533 -25.17 24.44 1.58
N PRO A 534 -24.11 24.09 2.33
CA PRO A 534 -22.79 23.79 1.76
C PRO A 534 -22.85 22.61 0.79
N THR A 535 -22.07 22.66 -0.28
CA THR A 535 -21.88 21.53 -1.19
C THR A 535 -20.92 20.50 -0.60
N ARG A 536 -20.84 19.31 -1.19
CA ARG A 536 -19.84 18.30 -0.79
C ARG A 536 -18.41 18.83 -0.86
N ASP A 537 -18.11 19.66 -1.85
CA ASP A 537 -16.78 20.27 -2.00
C ASP A 537 -16.52 21.29 -0.89
N ASP A 538 -17.49 22.16 -0.59
CA ASP A 538 -17.38 23.13 0.50
C ASP A 538 -17.10 22.45 1.86
N LEU A 539 -17.74 21.31 2.11
CA LEU A 539 -17.60 20.53 3.34
C LEU A 539 -16.23 19.90 3.51
N ARG A 540 -15.58 19.53 2.40
CA ARG A 540 -14.27 18.85 2.39
C ARG A 540 -13.11 19.83 2.28
N THR A 541 -13.31 21.03 1.76
CA THR A 541 -12.19 21.95 1.48
C THR A 541 -11.85 22.83 2.69
N LEU A 542 -10.61 22.69 3.19
CA LEU A 542 -9.96 23.62 4.11
C LEU A 542 -9.23 24.69 3.30
N THR A 543 -9.31 25.95 3.74
CA THR A 543 -8.68 27.08 3.04
C THR A 543 -7.69 27.83 3.91
N LEU A 544 -6.93 28.73 3.29
CA LEU A 544 -6.00 29.63 3.98
C LEU A 544 -6.71 30.51 5.03
N ASP A 545 -7.95 30.93 4.77
CA ASP A 545 -8.73 31.71 5.75
C ASP A 545 -9.02 30.90 7.03
N ASP A 546 -9.19 29.57 6.91
CA ASP A 546 -9.38 28.72 8.09
C ASP A 546 -8.10 28.62 8.91
N LEU A 547 -6.94 28.60 8.25
CA LEU A 547 -5.64 28.63 8.90
C LEU A 547 -5.46 29.93 9.68
N LEU A 548 -5.62 31.08 9.03
CA LEU A 548 -5.48 32.39 9.66
C LEU A 548 -6.44 32.56 10.86
N ALA A 549 -7.70 32.13 10.69
CA ALA A 549 -8.67 32.16 11.77
C ALA A 549 -8.33 31.21 12.93
N ALA A 550 -7.69 30.07 12.67
CA ALA A 550 -7.26 29.12 13.69
C ALA A 550 -6.02 29.61 14.46
N THR A 551 -5.12 30.33 13.79
CA THR A 551 -3.86 30.83 14.37
C THR A 551 -3.99 32.23 14.95
N GLY A 552 -5.11 32.92 14.68
CA GLY A 552 -5.34 34.30 15.12
C GLY A 552 -4.44 35.31 14.42
N SER A 553 -4.04 35.00 13.19
CA SER A 553 -3.10 35.77 12.35
C SER A 553 -3.81 36.61 11.29
#